data_AF-A0AA34SDG1-F1
#
_entry.id   AF-A0AA34SDG1-F1
#
_cell.length_a   1.000
_cell.length_b   1.000
_cell.length_c   1.000
_cell.angle_alpha   90.00
_cell.angle_beta   90.00
_cell.angle_gamma   90.00
#
_symmetry.space_group_name_H-M   'P 1'
#
loop_
_entity.id
_entity.type
_entity.pdbx_description
1 polymer ?
#
loop_
_entity_poly.entity_id
_entity_poly.type
_entity_poly.pdbx_seq_one_letter_code
_entity_poly.pdbx_strand_id
1 'polypeptide(L)'
;MDKLIQSESSDSQRASYTTQDGRSFVGYLQFGEARLNDYKAATGTEFTQDEFINDSELQSRVAAWHIASIDDAIDGMGEPAQRFNRDGLRAAAHLGGITGMKRFVLSDGQYNPSDELGTSLQHYYDRFSEGLGLT
;
A
#
# COMPACT_ATOMS: atom_id res chain seq x y z
N MET A 1 0.39 -6.65 8.10
CA MET A 1 -0.56 -5.51 8.05
C MET A 1 -0.21 -4.48 9.11
N ASP A 2 -0.11 -4.87 10.38
CA ASP A 2 0.11 -3.95 11.52
C ASP A 2 1.35 -3.06 11.36
N LYS A 3 2.48 -3.60 10.92
CA LYS A 3 3.68 -2.78 10.63
C LYS A 3 3.43 -1.68 9.59
N LEU A 4 2.57 -1.95 8.60
CA LEU A 4 2.27 -0.99 7.54
C LEU A 4 1.37 0.10 8.12
N ILE A 5 0.32 -0.27 8.86
CA ILE A 5 -0.53 0.68 9.59
C ILE A 5 0.30 1.57 10.53
N GLN A 6 1.20 0.98 11.30
CA GLN A 6 2.11 1.71 12.19
C GLN A 6 3.01 2.69 11.42
N SER A 7 3.49 2.32 10.23
CA SER A 7 4.30 3.19 9.38
C SER A 7 3.50 4.33 8.76
N GLU A 8 2.30 4.03 8.24
CA GLU A 8 1.45 4.98 7.51
C GLU A 8 0.74 5.96 8.44
N SER A 9 0.30 5.50 9.61
CA SER A 9 -0.63 6.27 10.45
C SER A 9 -0.22 6.36 11.92
N SER A 10 0.85 5.67 12.34
CA SER A 10 1.15 5.45 13.76
C SER A 10 -0.06 4.91 14.53
N ASP A 11 -0.77 3.95 13.92
CA ASP A 11 -2.02 3.34 14.40
C ASP A 11 -3.21 4.32 14.56
N SER A 12 -3.13 5.51 13.97
CA SER A 12 -4.19 6.50 14.03
C SER A 12 -5.22 6.29 12.92
N GLN A 13 -6.44 5.90 13.32
CA GLN A 13 -7.60 5.80 12.42
C GLN A 13 -7.91 7.12 11.70
N ARG A 14 -7.52 8.25 12.30
CA ARG A 14 -7.84 9.60 11.82
C ARG A 14 -6.63 10.32 11.21
N ALA A 15 -5.54 9.59 10.93
CA ALA A 15 -4.40 10.17 10.23
C ALA A 15 -4.83 10.67 8.85
N SER A 16 -4.31 11.81 8.46
CA SER A 16 -4.50 12.36 7.13
C SER A 16 -3.25 13.10 6.68
N TYR A 17 -2.94 12.98 5.40
CA TYR A 17 -1.86 13.68 4.74
C TYR A 17 -2.35 14.27 3.43
N THR A 18 -1.97 15.51 3.16
CA THR A 18 -2.23 16.18 1.88
C THR A 18 -0.91 16.42 1.17
N THR A 19 -0.81 15.91 -0.05
CA THR A 19 0.37 16.10 -0.90
C THR A 19 0.49 17.54 -1.38
N GLN A 20 1.66 17.90 -1.91
CA GLN A 20 1.89 19.24 -2.46
C GLN A 20 0.94 19.60 -3.62
N ASP A 21 0.49 18.60 -4.38
CA ASP A 21 -0.47 18.76 -5.48
C ASP A 21 -1.94 18.69 -5.03
N GLY A 22 -2.20 18.62 -3.72
CA GLY A 22 -3.53 18.75 -3.12
C GLY A 22 -4.33 17.46 -2.99
N ARG A 23 -3.74 16.29 -3.26
CA ARG A 23 -4.41 14.99 -3.05
C ARG A 23 -4.41 14.65 -1.55
N SER A 24 -5.54 14.15 -1.06
CA SER A 24 -5.72 13.75 0.34
C SER A 24 -5.65 12.23 0.50
N PHE A 25 -4.89 11.80 1.50
CA PHE A 25 -4.66 10.41 1.90
C PHE A 25 -5.09 10.24 3.35
N VAL A 26 -5.95 9.25 3.64
CA VAL A 26 -6.65 9.18 4.93
C VAL A 26 -6.69 7.77 5.54
N GLY A 27 -6.81 7.72 6.87
CA GLY A 27 -7.02 6.49 7.62
C GLY A 27 -5.74 5.70 7.88
N TYR A 28 -5.91 4.47 8.38
CA TYR A 28 -4.81 3.60 8.83
C TYR A 28 -3.71 3.37 7.80
N LEU A 29 -4.08 3.26 6.52
CA LEU A 29 -3.17 3.01 5.41
C LEU A 29 -3.10 4.20 4.44
N GLN A 30 -3.48 5.40 4.90
CA GLN A 30 -3.37 6.63 4.11
C GLN A 30 -3.92 6.45 2.67
N PHE A 31 -5.18 6.00 2.53
CA PHE A 31 -5.75 5.78 1.20
C PHE A 31 -6.12 7.09 0.52
N GLY A 32 -5.61 7.27 -0.70
CA GLY A 32 -6.01 8.36 -1.59
C GLY A 32 -7.38 8.12 -2.25
N GLU A 33 -8.06 9.21 -2.62
CA GLU A 33 -9.40 9.17 -3.21
C GLU A 33 -9.49 8.26 -4.45
N ALA A 34 -8.48 8.29 -5.33
CA ALA A 34 -8.43 7.44 -6.52
C ALA A 34 -8.54 5.94 -6.17
N ARG A 35 -7.83 5.49 -5.12
CA ARG A 35 -7.87 4.08 -4.73
C ARG A 35 -9.19 3.70 -4.05
N LEU A 36 -9.79 4.63 -3.31
CA LEU A 36 -11.13 4.45 -2.75
C LEU A 36 -12.19 4.36 -3.87
N ASN A 37 -12.04 5.13 -4.94
CA ASN A 37 -12.91 5.05 -6.11
C ASN A 37 -12.78 3.69 -6.82
N ASP A 38 -11.59 3.11 -6.92
CA ASP A 38 -11.42 1.73 -7.42
C ASP A 38 -12.19 0.72 -6.58
N TYR A 39 -12.12 0.83 -5.24
CA TYR A 39 -12.84 -0.06 -4.34
C TYR A 39 -14.35 0.06 -4.52
N LYS A 40 -14.87 1.29 -4.58
CA LYS A 40 -16.29 1.56 -4.82
C LYS A 40 -16.76 0.95 -6.15
N ALA A 41 -16.01 1.16 -7.22
CA ALA A 41 -16.32 0.58 -8.53
C ALA A 41 -16.31 -0.96 -8.51
N ALA A 42 -15.34 -1.57 -7.81
CA ALA A 42 -15.21 -3.04 -7.75
C ALA A 42 -16.29 -3.73 -6.91
N THR A 43 -16.86 -3.03 -5.92
CA THR A 43 -17.76 -3.63 -4.92
C THR A 43 -19.19 -3.12 -5.01
N GLY A 44 -19.43 -2.01 -5.72
CA GLY A 44 -20.72 -1.33 -5.75
C GLY A 44 -21.06 -0.58 -4.46
N THR A 45 -20.09 -0.38 -3.55
CA THR A 45 -20.29 0.42 -2.34
C THR A 45 -20.18 1.91 -2.65
N GLU A 46 -20.86 2.75 -1.88
CA GLU A 46 -20.75 4.21 -1.97
C GLU A 46 -20.38 4.80 -0.62
N PHE A 47 -19.42 5.73 -0.63
CA PHE A 47 -18.99 6.52 0.53
C PHE A 47 -18.06 7.67 0.09
N THR A 48 -17.95 8.66 0.96
CA THR A 48 -17.01 9.80 0.90
C THR A 48 -15.74 9.54 1.73
N GLN A 49 -14.67 10.31 1.49
CA GLN A 49 -13.48 10.23 2.36
C GLN A 49 -13.77 10.60 3.82
N ASP A 50 -14.72 11.51 4.05
CA ASP A 50 -15.16 11.89 5.40
C ASP A 50 -15.90 10.74 6.09
N GLU A 51 -16.72 9.98 5.39
CA GLU A 51 -17.32 8.77 5.96
C GLU A 51 -16.26 7.69 6.20
N PHE A 52 -15.33 7.52 5.26
CA PHE A 52 -14.26 6.53 5.33
C PHE A 52 -13.35 6.71 6.55
N ILE A 53 -12.89 7.94 6.84
CA ILE A 53 -11.98 8.18 7.97
C ILE A 53 -12.63 7.91 9.33
N ASN A 54 -13.96 7.94 9.40
CA ASN A 54 -14.74 7.70 10.63
C ASN A 54 -15.18 6.25 10.82
N ASP A 55 -15.02 5.38 9.81
CA ASP A 55 -15.50 3.99 9.82
C ASP A 55 -14.33 3.00 9.78
N SER A 56 -13.97 2.46 10.95
CA SER A 56 -12.85 1.52 11.07
C SER A 56 -13.13 0.19 10.38
N GLU A 57 -14.37 -0.27 10.34
CA GLU A 57 -14.75 -1.51 9.65
C GLU A 57 -14.64 -1.35 8.14
N LEU A 58 -15.08 -0.22 7.61
CA LEU A 58 -14.86 0.12 6.20
C LEU A 58 -13.37 0.23 5.87
N GLN A 59 -12.56 0.87 6.73
CA GLN A 59 -11.11 0.91 6.54
C GLN A 59 -10.52 -0.51 6.50
N SER A 60 -10.91 -1.40 7.41
CA SER A 60 -10.47 -2.80 7.42
C SER A 60 -10.88 -3.55 6.14
N ARG A 61 -12.11 -3.35 5.64
CA ARG A 61 -12.58 -3.99 4.39
C ARG A 61 -11.80 -3.50 3.17
N VAL A 62 -11.59 -2.19 3.04
CA VAL A 62 -10.80 -1.61 1.94
C VAL A 62 -9.36 -2.09 2.00
N ALA A 63 -8.77 -2.14 3.20
CA ALA A 63 -7.41 -2.60 3.42
C ALA A 63 -7.23 -4.08 3.05
N ALA A 64 -8.16 -4.96 3.46
CA ALA A 64 -8.15 -6.37 3.09
C ALA A 64 -8.27 -6.55 1.57
N TRP A 65 -9.19 -5.83 0.92
CA TRP A 65 -9.35 -5.87 -0.54
C TRP A 65 -8.09 -5.37 -1.27
N HIS A 66 -7.45 -4.31 -0.78
CA HIS A 66 -6.24 -3.76 -1.35
C HIS A 66 -5.07 -4.74 -1.28
N ILE A 67 -4.83 -5.37 -0.12
CA ILE A 67 -3.78 -6.36 0.05
C ILE A 67 -4.05 -7.60 -0.80
N ALA A 68 -5.29 -8.08 -0.87
CA ALA A 68 -5.66 -9.20 -1.76
C ALA A 68 -5.37 -8.86 -3.24
N SER A 69 -5.71 -7.65 -3.68
CA SER A 69 -5.40 -7.20 -5.06
C SER A 69 -3.90 -7.19 -5.35
N ILE A 70 -3.08 -6.84 -4.36
CA ILE A 70 -1.62 -6.85 -4.47
C ILE A 70 -1.11 -8.29 -4.50
N ASP A 71 -1.62 -9.15 -3.63
CA ASP A 71 -1.27 -10.56 -3.56
C ASP A 71 -1.55 -11.28 -4.89
N ASP A 72 -2.72 -11.07 -5.47
CA ASP A 72 -3.07 -11.59 -6.79
C ASP A 72 -2.09 -11.10 -7.87
N ALA A 73 -1.68 -9.82 -7.78
CA ALA A 73 -0.72 -9.25 -8.72
C ALA A 73 0.68 -9.85 -8.55
N ILE A 74 1.13 -10.13 -7.33
CA ILE A 74 2.39 -10.83 -7.02
C ILE A 74 2.34 -12.25 -7.57
N ASP A 75 1.27 -12.99 -7.29
CA ASP A 75 1.12 -14.39 -7.72
C ASP A 75 1.07 -14.49 -9.25
N GLY A 76 0.38 -13.55 -9.91
CA GLY A 76 0.32 -13.46 -11.36
C GLY A 76 1.65 -13.13 -12.04
N MET A 77 2.68 -12.68 -11.31
CA MET A 77 4.02 -12.50 -11.88
C MET A 77 4.79 -13.82 -12.00
N GLY A 78 4.50 -14.82 -11.17
CA GLY A 78 5.21 -16.09 -11.15
C GLY A 78 6.68 -15.96 -10.70
N GLU A 79 7.57 -16.73 -11.33
CA GLU A 79 9.00 -16.85 -10.99
C GLU A 79 9.74 -15.52 -10.69
N PRO A 80 9.57 -14.43 -11.46
CA PRO A 80 10.16 -13.13 -11.12
C PRO A 80 9.90 -12.66 -9.69
N ALA A 81 8.67 -12.78 -9.19
CA ALA A 81 8.30 -12.29 -7.86
C ALA A 81 8.68 -13.27 -6.74
N GLN A 82 8.81 -14.56 -7.03
CA GLN A 82 9.15 -15.59 -6.03
C GLN A 82 10.54 -15.40 -5.40
N ARG A 83 11.44 -14.66 -6.08
CA ARG A 83 12.78 -14.33 -5.57
C ARG A 83 12.77 -13.21 -4.53
N PHE A 84 11.64 -12.54 -4.35
CA PHE A 84 11.47 -11.41 -3.46
C PHE A 84 10.65 -11.80 -2.23
N ASN A 85 10.86 -11.08 -1.12
CA ASN A 85 10.03 -11.21 0.06
C ASN A 85 8.62 -10.64 -0.22
N ARG A 86 7.59 -11.45 0.07
CA ARG A 86 6.20 -11.07 -0.22
C ARG A 86 5.75 -9.83 0.55
N ASP A 87 6.10 -9.70 1.83
CA ASP A 87 5.71 -8.55 2.65
C ASP A 87 6.43 -7.27 2.20
N GLY A 88 7.70 -7.39 1.80
CA GLY A 88 8.42 -6.32 1.11
C GLY A 88 7.72 -5.90 -0.19
N LEU A 89 7.30 -6.86 -1.02
CA LEU A 89 6.55 -6.55 -2.25
C LEU A 89 5.20 -5.90 -1.98
N ARG A 90 4.49 -6.31 -0.92
CA ARG A 90 3.25 -5.64 -0.49
C ARG A 90 3.49 -4.18 -0.14
N ALA A 91 4.56 -3.88 0.61
CA ALA A 91 4.92 -2.51 0.95
C ALA A 91 5.35 -1.69 -0.28
N ALA A 92 6.17 -2.25 -1.16
CA ALA A 92 6.55 -1.59 -2.40
C ALA A 92 5.34 -1.31 -3.30
N ALA A 93 4.37 -2.24 -3.37
CA ALA A 93 3.13 -2.05 -4.12
C ALA A 93 2.18 -1.05 -3.47
N HIS A 94 2.17 -0.97 -2.14
CA HIS A 94 1.40 0.04 -1.42
C HIS A 94 1.91 1.45 -1.75
N LEU A 95 3.23 1.64 -1.73
CA LEU A 95 3.87 2.93 -2.01
C LEU A 95 3.83 3.30 -3.50
N GLY A 96 4.22 2.39 -4.39
CA GLY A 96 4.40 2.65 -5.83
C GLY A 96 3.25 2.19 -6.72
N GLY A 97 2.20 1.62 -6.15
CA GLY A 97 1.16 0.91 -6.88
C GLY A 97 1.64 -0.44 -7.47
N ILE A 98 0.68 -1.25 -7.94
CA ILE A 98 0.94 -2.56 -8.55
C ILE A 98 1.89 -2.44 -9.76
N THR A 99 1.70 -1.44 -10.61
CA THR A 99 2.58 -1.22 -11.78
C THR A 99 4.01 -0.88 -11.37
N GLY A 100 4.17 -0.06 -10.32
CA GLY A 100 5.49 0.29 -9.78
C GLY A 100 6.21 -0.93 -9.22
N MET A 101 5.51 -1.74 -8.40
CA MET A 101 6.03 -3.00 -7.88
C MET A 101 6.40 -3.99 -8.99
N LYS A 102 5.58 -4.14 -10.03
CA LYS A 102 5.91 -5.00 -11.18
C LYS A 102 7.20 -4.56 -11.87
N ARG A 103 7.37 -3.26 -12.10
CA ARG A 103 8.60 -2.71 -12.69
C ARG A 103 9.81 -2.92 -11.79
N PHE A 104 9.66 -2.69 -10.49
CA PHE A 104 10.68 -2.96 -9.48
C PHE A 104 11.18 -4.41 -9.58
N VAL A 105 10.26 -5.39 -9.51
CA VAL A 105 10.58 -6.83 -9.64
C VAL A 105 11.23 -7.18 -10.97
N LEU A 106 10.65 -6.73 -12.10
CA LEU A 106 11.17 -7.07 -13.44
C LEU A 106 12.55 -6.45 -13.71
N SER A 107 12.87 -5.35 -13.04
CA SER A 107 14.15 -4.67 -13.13
C SER A 107 15.17 -5.13 -12.10
N ASP A 108 14.83 -6.12 -11.28
CA ASP A 108 15.66 -6.58 -10.15
C ASP A 108 16.04 -5.43 -9.20
N GLY A 109 15.06 -4.58 -8.87
CA GLY A 109 15.21 -3.43 -7.97
C GLY A 109 15.78 -2.16 -8.61
N GLN A 110 16.22 -2.17 -9.88
CA GLN A 110 16.78 -0.99 -10.54
C GLN A 110 15.75 0.13 -10.77
N TYR A 111 14.49 -0.22 -11.04
CA TYR A 111 13.37 0.72 -11.06
C TYR A 111 12.96 1.04 -9.62
N ASN A 112 13.53 2.12 -9.07
CA ASN A 112 13.36 2.50 -7.68
C ASN A 112 12.98 3.98 -7.51
N PRO A 113 11.79 4.42 -8.00
CA PRO A 113 11.32 5.78 -7.77
C PRO A 113 11.05 6.02 -6.28
N SER A 114 11.12 7.29 -5.88
CA SER A 114 10.69 7.75 -4.56
C SER A 114 9.34 8.46 -4.63
N ASP A 115 8.59 8.42 -3.52
CA ASP A 115 7.47 9.31 -3.28
C ASP A 115 7.93 10.77 -3.06
N GLU A 116 6.99 11.69 -2.84
CA GLU A 116 7.31 13.11 -2.61
C GLU A 116 8.01 13.38 -1.28
N LEU A 117 8.00 12.42 -0.35
CA LEU A 117 8.73 12.46 0.92
C LEU A 117 10.15 11.89 0.78
N GLY A 118 10.53 11.44 -0.42
CA GLY A 118 11.85 10.87 -0.72
C GLY A 118 11.98 9.38 -0.42
N THR A 119 10.91 8.72 0.02
CA THR A 119 10.91 7.29 0.33
C THR A 119 10.86 6.47 -0.96
N SER A 120 11.83 5.59 -1.16
CA SER A 120 11.94 4.75 -2.36
C SER A 120 11.24 3.39 -2.20
N LEU A 121 10.91 2.75 -3.33
CA LEU A 121 10.34 1.39 -3.34
C LEU A 121 11.25 0.38 -2.63
N GLN A 122 12.56 0.47 -2.87
CA GLN A 122 13.57 -0.37 -2.22
C GLN A 122 13.57 -0.15 -0.71
N HIS A 123 13.50 1.12 -0.26
CA HIS A 123 13.47 1.42 1.17
C HIS A 123 12.26 0.81 1.87
N TYR A 124 11.07 0.91 1.26
CA TYR A 124 9.88 0.23 1.78
C TYR A 124 10.02 -1.30 1.69
N TYR A 125 10.47 -1.82 0.54
CA TYR A 125 10.69 -3.24 0.38
C TYR A 125 11.58 -3.80 1.50
N ASP A 126 12.74 -3.19 1.77
CA ASP A 126 13.69 -3.64 2.79
C ASP A 126 13.08 -3.58 4.19
N ARG A 127 12.49 -2.43 4.55
CA ARG A 127 11.86 -2.22 5.86
C ARG A 127 10.80 -3.27 6.20
N PHE A 128 10.08 -3.75 5.19
CA PHE A 128 8.99 -4.70 5.35
C PHE A 128 9.35 -6.14 4.98
N SER A 129 10.54 -6.37 4.41
CA SER A 129 11.08 -7.71 4.16
C SER A 129 11.63 -8.37 5.43
N GLU A 130 11.92 -7.58 6.46
CA GLU A 130 12.39 -8.08 7.75
C GLU A 130 11.25 -8.75 8.54
N GLY A 131 11.10 -10.06 8.35
CA GLY A 131 10.35 -10.96 9.23
C GLY A 131 11.24 -11.57 10.31
N LEU A 132 10.97 -11.27 11.58
CA LEU A 132 11.50 -11.94 12.79
C LEU A 132 13.03 -12.17 12.83
N GLY A 133 13.79 -11.11 13.09
CA GLY A 133 15.03 -11.23 13.86
C GLY A 133 14.72 -11.19 15.37
N LEU A 134 13.98 -12.17 15.89
CA LEU A 134 14.02 -12.44 17.33
C LEU A 134 15.21 -13.36 17.57
N THR A 135 16.33 -12.78 18.00
CA THR A 135 17.34 -13.46 18.82
C THR A 135 17.08 -13.12 20.28
#